data_AF-A0A8T5LY71-F1
#
_entry.id   AF-A0A8T5LY71-F1
#
_cell.length_a   1.000
_cell.length_b   1.000
_cell.length_c   1.000
_cell.angle_alpha   90.00
_cell.angle_beta   90.00
_cell.angle_gamma   90.00
#
_symmetry.space_group_name_H-M   'P 1'
#
loop_
_entity.id
_entity.type
_entity.pdbx_description
1 polymer ?
#
loop_
_entity_poly.entity_id
_entity_poly.type
_entity_poly.pdbx_seq_one_letter_code
_entity_poly.pdbx_strand_id
1 'polypeptide(L)'
;SPQEAREFMDKLLNQLNFLNVFVHGEDVLKADSNVSLKGSERVEVKNVSGFRNIEKALSYEIERQTKLLESGEKVKRETRGFNEDNQTTTALRSKETEEDYGYIFEPDLTPYTISKKHLDEIKKSLPEMPREKSKRFQKQFGLKEYDAKVLCNSKKLSDLFESLTQTVSPKIAAVFLTREILGIINYNKLDLNETALEEQEVSTLLQLLEKGKVSEKNAKQAAIEYVLHQTPPKQFLEKQNLLLDLKESDIDRAIETVFKENPKPVADLKGGKKQSLNFLVGMVMKKTKGKANPRSIQKKIEKKVKRK
;
A
#
# COMPACT_ATOMS: atom_id res chain seq x y z
N SER A 1 -14.90 17.28 9.43
CA SER A 1 -15.90 16.69 8.52
C SER A 1 -16.05 15.20 8.79
N PRO A 2 -17.10 14.51 8.28
CA PRO A 2 -17.21 13.06 8.41
C PRO A 2 -16.01 12.29 7.85
N GLN A 3 -15.46 12.75 6.72
CA GLN A 3 -14.26 12.17 6.12
C GLN A 3 -13.04 12.29 7.06
N GLU A 4 -12.83 13.44 7.69
CA GLU A 4 -11.74 13.63 8.65
C GLU A 4 -11.86 12.71 9.87
N ALA A 5 -13.08 12.38 10.32
CA ALA A 5 -13.29 11.44 11.42
C ALA A 5 -12.81 10.04 11.05
N ARG A 6 -13.10 9.57 9.83
CA ARG A 6 -12.56 8.31 9.32
C ARG A 6 -11.04 8.35 9.20
N GLU A 7 -10.48 9.40 8.61
CA GLU A 7 -9.03 9.55 8.48
C GLU A 7 -8.31 9.59 9.83
N PHE A 8 -8.95 10.16 10.85
CA PHE A 8 -8.46 10.14 12.22
C PHE A 8 -8.40 8.71 12.76
N MET A 9 -9.47 7.93 12.58
CA MET A 9 -9.52 6.53 13.02
C MET A 9 -8.49 5.66 12.29
N ASP A 10 -8.31 5.85 10.98
CA ASP A 10 -7.26 5.18 10.19
C ASP A 10 -5.86 5.48 10.74
N LYS A 11 -5.58 6.75 11.09
CA LYS A 11 -4.30 7.17 11.66
C LYS A 11 -4.08 6.62 13.07
N LEU A 12 -5.11 6.63 13.92
CA LEU A 12 -5.05 6.08 15.27
C LEU A 12 -4.75 4.59 15.21
N LEU A 13 -5.48 3.85 14.37
CA LEU A 13 -5.27 2.42 14.18
C LEU A 13 -3.85 2.11 13.69
N ASN A 14 -3.33 2.89 12.73
CA ASN A 14 -1.96 2.74 12.29
C ASN A 14 -0.96 2.97 13.45
N GLN A 15 -1.18 3.96 14.33
CA GLN A 15 -0.33 4.15 15.50
C GLN A 15 -0.38 2.95 16.46
N LEU A 16 -1.57 2.42 16.76
CA LEU A 16 -1.73 1.26 17.62
C LEU A 16 -1.04 0.01 17.04
N ASN A 17 -1.17 -0.19 15.72
CA ASN A 17 -0.48 -1.27 15.01
C ASN A 17 1.04 -1.13 15.15
N PHE A 18 1.59 0.08 14.96
CA PHE A 18 3.02 0.35 15.14
C PHE A 18 3.51 0.08 16.56
N LEU A 19 2.68 0.37 17.57
CA LEU A 19 2.96 0.06 18.97
C LEU A 19 2.83 -1.43 19.31
N ASN A 20 2.31 -2.27 18.40
CA ASN A 20 1.97 -3.67 18.64
C ASN A 20 1.00 -3.89 19.82
N VAL A 21 0.08 -2.93 20.04
CA VAL A 21 -0.96 -3.01 21.10
C VAL A 21 -2.36 -3.27 20.55
N PHE A 22 -2.46 -3.48 19.23
CA PHE A 22 -3.68 -3.82 18.53
C PHE A 22 -3.36 -4.82 17.42
N VAL A 23 -4.12 -5.90 17.34
CA VAL A 23 -4.02 -6.97 16.34
C VAL A 23 -5.34 -7.08 15.59
N HIS A 24 -5.30 -6.81 14.29
CA HIS A 24 -6.46 -6.95 13.41
C HIS A 24 -7.04 -8.37 13.45
N GLY A 25 -8.35 -8.48 13.65
CA GLY A 25 -9.09 -9.75 13.68
C GLY A 25 -9.22 -10.37 15.08
N GLU A 26 -8.28 -10.10 15.97
CA GLU A 26 -8.34 -10.50 17.38
C GLU A 26 -8.92 -9.38 18.25
N ASP A 27 -8.53 -8.14 17.97
CA ASP A 27 -8.97 -6.96 18.70
C ASP A 27 -10.11 -6.21 17.99
N VAL A 28 -10.96 -5.57 18.80
CA VAL A 28 -12.09 -4.76 18.32
C VAL A 28 -11.93 -3.32 18.77
N LEU A 29 -11.85 -2.39 17.81
CA LEU A 29 -11.90 -0.96 18.09
C LEU A 29 -13.35 -0.48 18.01
N LYS A 30 -13.86 0.04 19.13
CA LYS A 30 -15.18 0.67 19.23
C LYS A 30 -15.04 2.18 19.29
N ALA A 31 -15.94 2.90 18.64
CA ALA A 31 -15.98 4.35 18.69
C ALA A 31 -17.43 4.85 18.70
N ASP A 32 -17.74 5.69 19.69
CA ASP A 32 -18.98 6.46 19.73
C ASP A 32 -18.72 7.83 19.11
N SER A 33 -19.59 8.24 18.18
CA SER A 33 -19.38 9.43 17.35
C SER A 33 -20.25 10.58 17.83
N ASN A 34 -19.64 11.69 18.21
CA ASN A 34 -20.35 12.86 18.72
C ASN A 34 -20.38 13.96 17.66
N VAL A 35 -21.56 14.52 17.37
CA VAL A 35 -21.73 15.55 16.34
C VAL A 35 -22.75 16.62 16.74
N SER A 36 -22.42 17.87 16.42
CA SER A 36 -23.27 19.04 16.61
C SER A 36 -23.00 20.05 15.49
N LEU A 37 -24.05 20.66 14.97
CA LEU A 37 -23.92 21.88 14.17
C LEU A 37 -23.75 23.10 15.09
N LYS A 38 -23.15 24.17 14.55
CA LYS A 38 -22.87 25.37 15.35
C LYS A 38 -24.17 25.96 15.90
N GLY A 39 -24.26 26.07 17.23
CA GLY A 39 -25.44 26.60 17.91
C GLY A 39 -26.54 25.56 18.18
N SER A 40 -26.27 24.27 17.95
CA SER A 40 -27.20 23.17 18.27
C SER A 40 -26.64 22.26 19.38
N GLU A 41 -27.53 21.48 19.99
CA GLU A 41 -27.13 20.44 20.94
C GLU A 41 -26.34 19.31 20.27
N ARG A 42 -25.61 18.54 21.08
CA ARG A 42 -24.81 17.39 20.65
C ARG A 42 -25.65 16.12 20.57
N VAL A 43 -25.52 15.40 19.47
CA VAL A 43 -26.03 14.04 19.30
C VAL A 43 -24.87 13.06 19.37
N GLU A 44 -25.03 12.00 20.16
CA GLU A 44 -24.09 10.88 20.27
C GLU A 44 -24.63 9.71 19.45
N VAL A 45 -23.86 9.23 18.47
CA VAL A 45 -24.20 8.07 17.64
C VAL A 45 -23.39 6.86 18.10
N LYS A 46 -24.11 5.81 18.51
CA LYS A 46 -23.57 4.53 18.99
C LYS A 46 -23.78 3.40 18.00
N ASN A 47 -23.16 2.26 18.30
CA ASN A 47 -23.25 1.00 17.55
C ASN A 47 -22.75 1.13 16.09
N VAL A 48 -21.73 1.95 15.88
CA VAL A 48 -21.12 2.12 14.56
C VAL A 48 -19.93 1.18 14.42
N SER A 49 -20.05 0.14 13.59
CA SER A 49 -18.96 -0.80 13.35
C SER A 49 -18.20 -0.43 12.08
N GLY A 50 -16.89 -0.22 12.20
CA GLY A 50 -16.03 0.10 11.07
C GLY A 50 -16.00 1.57 10.67
N PHE A 51 -14.85 2.04 10.19
CA PHE A 51 -14.59 3.46 10.00
C PHE A 51 -15.37 4.10 8.85
N ARG A 52 -15.71 3.31 7.82
CA ARG A 52 -16.62 3.77 6.75
C ARG A 52 -18.02 4.05 7.27
N ASN A 53 -18.48 3.27 8.25
CA ASN A 53 -19.80 3.49 8.84
C ASN A 53 -19.79 4.69 9.78
N ILE A 54 -18.67 5.02 10.44
CA ILE A 54 -18.50 6.28 11.19
C ILE A 54 -18.69 7.49 10.26
N GLU A 55 -18.04 7.48 9.10
CA GLU A 55 -18.20 8.53 8.09
C GLU A 55 -19.67 8.65 7.63
N LYS A 56 -20.34 7.53 7.36
CA LYS A 56 -21.75 7.51 6.95
C LYS A 56 -22.70 8.00 8.05
N ALA A 57 -22.53 7.51 9.27
CA ALA A 57 -23.34 7.87 10.43
C ALA A 57 -23.25 9.38 10.71
N LEU A 58 -22.04 9.93 10.70
CA LEU A 58 -21.81 11.37 10.85
C LEU A 58 -22.41 12.17 9.69
N SER A 59 -22.29 11.68 8.46
CA SER A 59 -22.85 12.36 7.28
C SER A 59 -24.38 12.43 7.35
N TYR A 60 -25.03 11.31 7.69
CA TYR A 60 -26.48 11.25 7.89
C TYR A 60 -26.94 12.21 9.00
N GLU A 61 -26.23 12.22 10.13
CA GLU A 61 -26.62 13.05 11.27
C GLU A 61 -26.41 14.55 10.99
N ILE A 62 -25.37 14.92 10.24
CA ILE A 62 -25.20 16.30 9.76
C ILE A 62 -26.36 16.72 8.86
N GLU A 63 -26.76 15.88 7.91
CA GLU A 63 -27.89 16.17 7.01
C GLU A 63 -29.21 16.29 7.80
N ARG A 64 -29.45 15.37 8.74
CA ARG A 64 -30.62 15.40 9.61
C ARG A 64 -30.67 16.68 10.46
N GLN A 65 -29.58 17.02 11.14
CA GLN A 65 -29.51 18.22 11.96
C GLN A 65 -29.72 19.48 11.10
N THR A 66 -29.17 19.50 9.88
CA THR A 66 -29.36 20.60 8.94
C THR A 66 -30.85 20.79 8.62
N LYS A 67 -31.54 19.71 8.24
CA LYS A 67 -32.99 19.74 7.93
C LYS A 67 -33.85 20.22 9.10
N LEU A 68 -33.52 19.80 10.33
CA LEU A 68 -34.22 20.26 11.54
C LEU A 68 -34.01 21.76 11.77
N LEU A 69 -32.77 22.26 11.62
CA LEU A 69 -32.50 23.68 11.79
C LEU A 69 -33.15 24.53 10.68
N GLU A 70 -33.19 24.03 9.45
CA GLU A 70 -33.88 24.67 8.32
C GLU A 70 -35.40 24.71 8.49
N SER A 71 -36.01 23.71 9.15
CA SER A 71 -37.43 23.72 9.51
C SER A 71 -37.77 24.58 10.74
N GLY A 72 -36.77 25.23 11.35
CA GLY A 72 -36.92 26.01 12.58
C GLY A 72 -37.05 25.17 13.85
N GLU A 73 -36.80 23.87 13.76
CA GLU A 73 -36.78 22.95 14.90
C GLU A 73 -35.43 22.99 15.62
N LYS A 74 -35.40 22.49 16.85
CA LYS A 74 -34.18 22.38 17.66
C LYS A 74 -33.67 20.95 17.66
N VAL A 75 -32.37 20.79 17.45
CA VAL A 75 -31.67 19.53 17.74
C VAL A 75 -31.70 19.32 19.25
N LYS A 76 -32.17 18.15 19.70
CA LYS A 76 -32.16 17.74 21.11
C LYS A 76 -30.88 16.98 21.42
N ARG A 77 -30.39 17.09 22.65
CA ARG A 77 -29.33 16.22 23.16
C ARG A 77 -29.91 14.81 23.31
N GLU A 78 -29.45 13.88 22.48
CA GLU A 78 -29.94 12.50 22.47
C GLU A 78 -28.84 11.54 22.02
N THR A 79 -29.00 10.28 22.42
CA THR A 79 -28.19 9.17 21.93
C THR A 79 -28.97 8.46 20.82
N ARG A 80 -28.33 8.26 19.67
CA ARG A 80 -28.90 7.58 18.50
C ARG A 80 -28.08 6.34 18.16
N GLY A 81 -28.72 5.35 17.56
CA GLY A 81 -28.08 4.15 17.05
C GLY A 81 -27.97 4.24 15.53
N PHE A 82 -26.84 3.84 14.97
CA PHE A 82 -26.69 3.70 13.53
C PHE A 82 -27.20 2.32 13.08
N ASN A 83 -28.01 2.30 12.03
CA ASN A 83 -28.45 1.08 11.35
C ASN A 83 -27.71 0.97 10.02
N GLU A 84 -26.89 -0.08 9.87
CA GLU A 84 -26.01 -0.25 8.70
C GLU A 84 -26.80 -0.63 7.43
N ASP A 85 -27.92 -1.35 7.57
CA ASP A 85 -28.72 -1.85 6.45
C ASP A 85 -29.38 -0.70 5.69
N ASN A 86 -29.95 0.25 6.41
CA ASN A 86 -30.64 1.40 5.82
C ASN A 86 -29.80 2.70 5.85
N GLN A 87 -28.61 2.67 6.46
CA GLN A 87 -27.70 3.80 6.61
C GLN A 87 -28.34 5.03 7.28
N THR A 88 -29.19 4.80 8.29
CA THR A 88 -29.88 5.86 9.05
C THR A 88 -29.54 5.84 10.54
N THR A 89 -29.77 6.95 11.24
CA THR A 89 -29.72 7.01 12.69
C THR A 89 -31.13 7.00 13.28
N THR A 90 -31.36 6.20 14.32
CA THR A 90 -32.63 6.16 15.07
C THR A 90 -32.40 6.55 16.51
N ALA A 91 -33.36 7.27 17.12
CA ALA A 91 -33.26 7.61 18.54
C ALA A 91 -33.26 6.32 19.35
N LEU A 92 -32.25 6.14 20.20
CA LEU A 92 -32.28 5.09 21.21
C LEU A 92 -33.16 5.56 22.35
N ARG A 93 -33.73 4.61 23.11
CA ARG A 93 -34.58 4.92 24.26
C ARG A 93 -33.91 5.99 25.12
N SER A 94 -34.58 7.11 25.31
CA SER A 94 -34.10 8.21 26.13
C SER A 94 -33.86 7.71 27.54
N LYS A 95 -32.59 7.64 27.96
CA LYS A 95 -32.28 7.63 29.39
C LYS A 95 -32.59 9.03 29.89
N GLU A 96 -33.67 9.18 30.66
CA GLU A 96 -34.23 10.48 31.07
C GLU A 96 -33.36 11.29 32.06
N THR A 97 -32.12 10.89 32.35
CA THR A 97 -31.22 11.62 33.26
C THR A 97 -29.76 11.47 32.84
N GLU A 98 -28.93 12.51 33.06
CA GLU A 98 -27.48 12.31 33.13
C GLU A 98 -27.21 11.26 34.21
N GLU A 99 -26.61 10.13 33.84
CA GLU A 99 -26.32 9.07 34.80
C GLU A 99 -25.33 9.64 35.81
N ASP A 100 -25.80 9.87 37.04
CA ASP A 100 -24.91 10.05 38.18
C ASP A 100 -24.22 8.70 38.42
N TYR A 101 -23.06 8.54 37.80
CA TYR A 101 -22.25 7.33 37.90
C TYR A 101 -21.71 7.11 39.32
N GLY A 102 -21.87 8.07 40.24
CA GLY A 102 -21.47 7.92 41.62
C GLY A 102 -20.00 7.54 41.78
N TYR A 103 -19.12 8.13 40.95
CA TYR A 103 -17.70 7.80 40.93
C TYR A 103 -17.09 7.86 42.34
N ILE A 104 -16.55 6.74 42.80
CA ILE A 104 -15.79 6.61 44.05
C ILE A 104 -14.35 6.18 43.73
N PHE A 105 -13.44 6.39 44.67
CA PHE A 105 -12.15 5.70 44.63
C PHE A 105 -12.38 4.21 44.86
N GLU A 106 -11.82 3.36 44.01
CA GLU A 106 -11.83 1.92 44.17
C GLU A 106 -10.98 1.55 45.41
N PRO A 107 -11.59 1.19 46.56
CA PRO A 107 -10.85 0.96 47.80
C PRO A 107 -9.95 -0.28 47.74
N ASP A 108 -10.26 -1.23 46.87
CA ASP A 108 -9.50 -2.47 46.73
C ASP A 108 -8.20 -2.28 45.90
N LEU A 109 -8.12 -1.21 45.10
CA LEU A 109 -6.95 -0.89 44.29
C LEU A 109 -6.07 0.15 44.98
N THR A 110 -4.88 -0.26 45.38
CA THR A 110 -3.88 0.68 45.91
C THR A 110 -3.45 1.69 44.84
N PRO A 111 -3.28 2.98 45.19
CA PRO A 111 -2.80 3.99 44.24
C PRO A 111 -1.45 3.59 43.62
N TYR A 112 -1.43 3.49 42.28
CA TYR A 112 -0.22 3.13 41.54
C TYR A 112 0.51 4.38 41.07
N THR A 113 1.75 4.58 41.55
CA THR A 113 2.61 5.69 41.10
C THR A 113 3.59 5.20 40.04
N ILE A 114 3.52 5.79 38.83
CA ILE A 114 4.45 5.48 37.74
C ILE A 114 5.80 6.14 38.04
N SER A 115 6.82 5.33 38.34
CA SER A 115 8.17 5.84 38.61
C SER A 115 8.84 6.38 37.34
N LYS A 116 9.78 7.34 37.50
CA LYS A 116 10.60 7.83 36.37
C LYS A 116 11.36 6.70 35.68
N LYS A 117 11.88 5.74 36.45
CA LYS A 117 12.58 4.56 35.92
C LYS A 117 11.67 3.75 35.00
N HIS A 118 10.45 3.45 35.45
CA HIS A 118 9.47 2.70 34.66
C HIS A 118 9.07 3.49 33.39
N LEU A 119 8.86 4.81 33.51
CA LEU A 119 8.58 5.66 32.35
C LEU A 119 9.73 5.64 31.32
N ASP A 120 10.98 5.67 31.76
CA ASP A 120 12.15 5.63 30.88
C ASP A 120 12.34 4.25 30.23
N GLU A 121 12.00 3.16 30.93
CA GLU A 121 11.95 1.81 30.38
C GLU A 121 10.92 1.71 29.25
N ILE A 122 9.69 2.19 29.48
CA ILE A 122 8.64 2.24 28.45
C ILE A 122 9.09 3.07 27.25
N LYS A 123 9.65 4.27 27.48
CA LYS A 123 10.13 5.13 26.39
C LYS A 123 11.19 4.44 25.53
N LYS A 124 12.08 3.64 26.13
CA LYS A 124 13.10 2.87 25.40
C LYS A 124 12.53 1.66 24.66
N SER A 125 11.42 1.09 25.14
CA SER A 125 10.75 -0.03 24.47
C SER A 125 9.80 0.43 23.35
N LEU A 126 9.49 1.72 23.24
CA LEU A 126 8.64 2.23 22.18
C LEU A 126 9.27 1.93 20.81
N PRO A 127 8.52 1.30 19.88
CA PRO A 127 8.98 1.07 18.53
C PRO A 127 9.09 2.39 17.75
N GLU A 128 9.82 2.36 16.64
CA GLU A 128 9.96 3.51 15.76
C GLU A 128 8.59 3.88 15.16
N MET A 129 8.14 5.12 15.41
CA MET A 129 6.83 5.56 14.96
C MET A 129 6.82 5.85 13.44
N PRO A 130 5.65 5.82 12.76
CA PRO A 130 5.56 5.99 11.30
C PRO A 130 6.28 7.22 10.74
N ARG A 131 6.21 8.35 11.45
CA ARG A 131 6.85 9.60 11.04
C ARG A 131 8.37 9.53 11.11
N GLU A 132 8.90 8.87 12.14
CA GLU A 132 10.34 8.68 12.34
C GLU A 132 10.87 7.67 11.32
N LYS A 133 10.16 6.55 11.15
CA LYS A 133 10.44 5.52 10.15
C LYS A 133 10.48 6.09 8.73
N SER A 134 9.53 6.95 8.39
CA SER A 134 9.50 7.65 7.10
C SER A 134 10.74 8.55 6.88
N LYS A 135 11.18 9.29 7.91
CA LYS A 135 12.41 10.09 7.84
C LYS A 135 13.65 9.20 7.70
N ARG A 136 13.69 8.08 8.43
CA ARG A 136 14.78 7.09 8.31
C ARG A 136 14.83 6.51 6.91
N PHE A 137 13.70 6.12 6.32
CA PHE A 137 13.66 5.58 4.96
C PHE A 137 14.19 6.58 3.92
N GLN A 138 13.89 7.87 4.08
CA GLN A 138 14.46 8.92 3.23
C GLN A 138 15.98 9.00 3.38
N LYS A 139 16.49 9.04 4.61
CA LYS A 139 17.92 9.19 4.90
C LYS A 139 18.74 7.94 4.54
N GLN A 140 18.25 6.76 4.90
CA GLN A 140 18.96 5.49 4.79
C GLN A 140 18.87 4.90 3.38
N PHE A 141 17.71 4.98 2.73
CA PHE A 141 17.46 4.35 1.43
C PHE A 141 17.39 5.37 0.28
N GLY A 142 17.49 6.67 0.56
CA GLY A 142 17.41 7.73 -0.45
C GLY A 142 16.05 7.80 -1.13
N LEU A 143 14.98 7.42 -0.43
CA LEU A 143 13.62 7.49 -0.96
C LEU A 143 13.11 8.94 -1.00
N LYS A 144 12.20 9.20 -1.94
CA LYS A 144 11.45 10.45 -1.94
C LYS A 144 10.50 10.48 -0.75
N GLU A 145 10.22 11.68 -0.25
CA GLU A 145 9.31 11.88 0.88
C GLU A 145 7.94 11.21 0.68
N TYR A 146 7.38 11.33 -0.52
CA TYR A 146 6.10 10.69 -0.86
C TYR A 146 6.16 9.17 -0.70
N ASP A 147 7.11 8.50 -1.35
CA ASP A 147 7.23 7.04 -1.30
C ASP A 147 7.48 6.56 0.15
N ALA A 148 8.34 7.25 0.88
CA ALA A 148 8.63 6.93 2.29
C ALA A 148 7.40 7.10 3.20
N LYS A 149 6.59 8.14 3.00
CA LYS A 149 5.34 8.33 3.74
C LYS A 149 4.35 7.23 3.43
N VAL A 150 4.15 6.90 2.16
CA VAL A 150 3.21 5.84 1.73
C VAL A 150 3.60 4.49 2.33
N LEU A 151 4.89 4.13 2.29
CA LEU A 151 5.38 2.88 2.88
C LEU A 151 5.15 2.79 4.39
N CYS A 152 5.13 3.92 5.09
CA CYS A 152 4.91 3.98 6.54
C CYS A 152 3.44 4.21 6.94
N ASN A 153 2.50 4.25 5.97
CA ASN A 153 1.07 4.37 6.28
C ASN A 153 0.46 3.08 6.84
N SER A 154 1.18 1.96 6.74
CA SER A 154 0.81 0.69 7.36
C SER A 154 2.07 0.01 7.88
N LYS A 155 1.98 -0.58 9.08
CA LYS A 155 3.07 -1.35 9.66
C LYS A 155 3.47 -2.51 8.73
N LYS A 156 2.47 -3.29 8.27
CA LYS A 156 2.64 -4.43 7.36
C LYS A 156 3.43 -4.04 6.10
N LEU A 157 3.09 -2.90 5.50
CA LEU A 157 3.80 -2.40 4.32
C LEU A 157 5.23 -1.98 4.63
N SER A 158 5.43 -1.29 5.75
CA SER A 158 6.75 -0.80 6.16
C SER A 158 7.71 -1.97 6.47
N ASP A 159 7.20 -3.01 7.11
CA ASP A 159 7.97 -4.19 7.49
C ASP A 159 8.30 -5.03 6.25
N LEU A 160 7.31 -5.23 5.37
CA LEU A 160 7.52 -5.88 4.07
C LEU A 160 8.60 -5.15 3.26
N PHE A 161 8.54 -3.82 3.18
CA PHE A 161 9.54 -3.04 2.49
C PHE A 161 10.95 -3.25 3.05
N GLU A 162 11.13 -3.15 4.37
CA GLU A 162 12.43 -3.34 4.99
C GLU A 162 13.00 -4.72 4.70
N SER A 163 12.17 -5.77 4.78
CA SER A 163 12.65 -7.11 4.50
C SER A 163 13.06 -7.28 3.04
N LEU A 164 12.29 -6.73 2.10
CA LEU A 164 12.65 -6.74 0.67
C LEU A 164 13.96 -6.00 0.38
N THR A 165 14.32 -4.96 1.16
CA THR A 165 15.59 -4.24 0.96
C THR A 165 16.83 -5.08 1.26
N GLN A 166 16.69 -6.22 1.92
CA GLN A 166 17.80 -7.14 2.18
C GLN A 166 18.26 -7.88 0.92
N THR A 167 17.37 -8.05 -0.07
CA THR A 167 17.63 -8.86 -1.27
C THR A 167 17.51 -8.09 -2.58
N VAL A 168 16.87 -6.91 -2.57
CA VAL A 168 16.60 -6.08 -3.75
C VAL A 168 16.91 -4.62 -3.46
N SER A 169 17.30 -3.85 -4.48
CA SER A 169 17.42 -2.40 -4.39
C SER A 169 16.22 -1.73 -3.72
N PRO A 170 16.43 -0.91 -2.67
CA PRO A 170 15.37 -0.18 -1.98
C PRO A 170 14.50 0.67 -2.93
N LYS A 171 15.09 1.22 -3.99
CA LYS A 171 14.35 2.02 -4.97
C LYS A 171 13.37 1.18 -5.78
N ILE A 172 13.77 -0.03 -6.17
CA ILE A 172 12.90 -0.95 -6.91
C ILE A 172 11.77 -1.43 -6.00
N ALA A 173 12.10 -1.85 -4.78
CA ALA A 173 11.11 -2.28 -3.80
C ALA A 173 10.09 -1.18 -3.48
N ALA A 174 10.55 0.05 -3.21
CA ALA A 174 9.68 1.17 -2.90
C ALA A 174 8.72 1.49 -4.04
N VAL A 175 9.22 1.59 -5.28
CA VAL A 175 8.38 1.89 -6.45
C VAL A 175 7.36 0.78 -6.69
N PHE A 176 7.77 -0.48 -6.60
CA PHE A 176 6.89 -1.59 -6.89
C PHE A 176 5.79 -1.76 -5.83
N LEU A 177 6.14 -1.64 -4.55
CA LEU A 177 5.16 -1.69 -3.47
C LEU A 177 4.16 -0.53 -3.56
N THR A 178 4.66 0.70 -3.69
CA THR A 178 3.81 1.91 -3.64
C THR A 178 2.93 2.09 -4.88
N ARG A 179 3.37 1.65 -6.06
CA ARG A 179 2.66 1.89 -7.33
C ARG A 179 1.96 0.66 -7.88
N GLU A 180 2.64 -0.48 -7.86
CA GLU A 180 2.08 -1.70 -8.45
C GLU A 180 1.22 -2.43 -7.43
N ILE A 181 1.77 -2.85 -6.30
CA ILE A 181 1.02 -3.63 -5.29
C ILE A 181 -0.13 -2.80 -4.71
N LEU A 182 0.15 -1.61 -4.15
CA LEU A 182 -0.91 -0.75 -3.63
C LEU A 182 -1.88 -0.28 -4.72
N GLY A 183 -1.41 -0.09 -5.96
CA GLY A 183 -2.27 0.25 -7.09
C GLY A 183 -3.30 -0.84 -7.35
N ILE A 184 -2.89 -2.11 -7.34
CA ILE A 184 -3.77 -3.28 -7.52
C ILE A 184 -4.76 -3.38 -6.37
N ILE A 185 -4.28 -3.28 -5.13
CA ILE A 185 -5.13 -3.35 -3.91
C ILE A 185 -6.21 -2.27 -3.95
N ASN A 186 -5.81 -1.02 -4.19
CA ASN A 186 -6.74 0.11 -4.24
C ASN A 186 -7.74 0.01 -5.39
N TYR A 187 -7.29 -0.37 -6.58
CA TYR A 187 -8.16 -0.52 -7.76
C TYR A 187 -9.25 -1.57 -7.52
N ASN A 188 -8.90 -2.68 -6.85
CA ASN A 188 -9.81 -3.76 -6.53
C ASN A 188 -10.53 -3.57 -5.18
N LYS A 189 -10.36 -2.41 -4.52
CA LYS A 189 -10.94 -2.07 -3.22
C LYS A 189 -10.67 -3.11 -2.12
N LEU A 190 -9.52 -3.77 -2.21
CA LEU A 190 -9.08 -4.76 -1.22
C LEU A 190 -8.48 -4.06 0.00
N ASP A 191 -8.53 -4.72 1.16
CA ASP A 191 -7.77 -4.28 2.34
C ASP A 191 -6.37 -4.89 2.31
N LEU A 192 -5.34 -4.06 2.47
CA LEU A 192 -3.95 -4.50 2.55
C LEU A 192 -3.75 -5.51 3.69
N ASN A 193 -4.45 -5.36 4.81
CA ASN A 193 -4.34 -6.27 5.94
C ASN A 193 -4.89 -7.66 5.61
N GLU A 194 -5.95 -7.73 4.78
CA GLU A 194 -6.58 -8.97 4.33
C GLU A 194 -5.87 -9.63 3.14
N THR A 195 -5.04 -8.89 2.41
CA THR A 195 -4.25 -9.48 1.32
C THR A 195 -3.13 -10.38 1.84
N ALA A 196 -3.10 -11.63 1.37
CA ALA A 196 -2.00 -12.56 1.64
C ALA A 196 -0.80 -12.22 0.75
N LEU A 197 -0.04 -11.21 1.18
CA LEU A 197 1.23 -10.83 0.59
C LEU A 197 2.35 -11.50 1.37
N GLU A 198 2.88 -12.58 0.83
CA GLU A 198 4.05 -13.26 1.36
C GLU A 198 5.32 -12.57 0.89
N GLU A 199 6.19 -12.28 1.85
CA GLU A 199 7.47 -11.62 1.59
C GLU A 199 8.31 -12.36 0.54
N GLN A 200 8.35 -13.69 0.62
CA GLN A 200 9.17 -14.52 -0.25
C GLN A 200 8.74 -14.42 -1.73
N GLU A 201 7.45 -14.37 -2.00
CA GLU A 201 6.91 -14.28 -3.35
C GLU A 201 7.18 -12.90 -3.97
N VAL A 202 6.96 -11.84 -3.19
CA VAL A 202 7.29 -10.47 -3.63
C VAL A 202 8.79 -10.31 -3.84
N SER A 203 9.62 -10.82 -2.92
CA SER A 203 11.09 -10.81 -3.03
C SER A 203 11.55 -11.52 -4.30
N THR A 204 11.01 -12.71 -4.58
CA THR A 204 11.35 -13.49 -5.77
C THR A 204 11.03 -12.73 -7.06
N LEU A 205 9.84 -12.15 -7.15
CA LEU A 205 9.43 -11.35 -8.31
C LEU A 205 10.35 -10.15 -8.52
N LEU A 206 10.65 -9.42 -7.45
CA LEU A 206 11.48 -8.23 -7.52
C LEU A 206 12.93 -8.55 -7.88
N GLN A 207 13.49 -9.66 -7.39
CA GLN A 207 14.80 -10.13 -7.80
C GLN A 207 14.85 -10.49 -9.28
N LEU A 208 13.81 -11.13 -9.81
CA LEU A 208 13.73 -11.41 -11.25
C LEU A 208 13.70 -10.12 -12.06
N LEU A 209 12.97 -9.12 -11.58
CA LEU A 209 12.86 -7.81 -12.22
C LEU A 209 14.20 -7.07 -12.21
N GLU A 210 14.87 -7.01 -11.06
CA GLU A 210 16.17 -6.36 -10.90
C GLU A 210 17.26 -7.03 -11.75
N LYS A 211 17.26 -8.36 -11.81
CA LYS A 211 18.18 -9.14 -12.67
C LYS A 211 17.82 -9.05 -14.16
N GLY A 212 16.74 -8.34 -14.52
CA GLY A 212 16.29 -8.16 -15.90
C GLY A 212 15.77 -9.45 -16.55
N LYS A 213 15.43 -10.46 -15.74
CA LYS A 213 14.86 -11.76 -16.15
C LYS A 213 13.35 -11.69 -16.40
N VAL A 214 12.72 -10.57 -16.07
CA VAL A 214 11.33 -10.28 -16.42
C VAL A 214 11.22 -8.80 -16.78
N SER A 215 10.32 -8.46 -17.70
CA SER A 215 10.03 -7.06 -18.02
C SER A 215 9.15 -6.42 -16.95
N GLU A 216 9.18 -5.09 -16.80
CA GLU A 216 8.28 -4.36 -15.89
C GLU A 216 6.80 -4.69 -16.18
N LYS A 217 6.42 -4.78 -17.46
CA LYS A 217 5.07 -5.17 -17.88
C LYS A 217 4.68 -6.55 -17.37
N ASN A 218 5.56 -7.55 -17.55
CA ASN A 218 5.28 -8.92 -17.15
C ASN A 218 5.31 -9.07 -15.62
N ALA A 219 6.18 -8.33 -14.93
CA ALA A 219 6.23 -8.31 -13.47
C ALA A 219 4.93 -7.73 -12.88
N LYS A 220 4.40 -6.66 -13.47
CA LYS A 220 3.08 -6.12 -13.11
C LYS A 220 1.98 -7.14 -13.32
N GLN A 221 1.98 -7.85 -14.46
CA GLN A 221 0.98 -8.89 -14.72
C GLN A 221 1.06 -10.02 -13.69
N ALA A 222 2.27 -10.47 -13.34
CA ALA A 222 2.47 -11.47 -12.31
C ALA A 222 2.00 -10.99 -10.93
N ALA A 223 2.21 -9.71 -10.60
CA ALA A 223 1.71 -9.13 -9.35
C ALA A 223 0.18 -9.06 -9.30
N ILE A 224 -0.50 -8.76 -10.42
CA ILE A 224 -1.97 -8.78 -10.50
C ILE A 224 -2.49 -10.18 -10.15
N GLU A 225 -1.95 -11.20 -10.82
CA GLU A 225 -2.35 -12.60 -10.62
C GLU A 225 -2.05 -13.08 -9.19
N TYR A 226 -0.94 -12.64 -8.62
CA TYR A 226 -0.59 -12.97 -7.25
C TYR A 226 -1.55 -12.31 -6.24
N VAL A 227 -1.79 -11.00 -6.36
CA VAL A 227 -2.67 -10.28 -5.41
C VAL A 227 -4.11 -10.78 -5.49
N LEU A 228 -4.63 -11.04 -6.70
CA LEU A 228 -6.05 -11.39 -6.90
C LEU A 228 -6.34 -12.88 -6.81
N HIS A 229 -5.39 -13.73 -7.20
CA HIS A 229 -5.62 -15.17 -7.34
C HIS A 229 -4.61 -16.01 -6.56
N GLN A 230 -3.74 -15.38 -5.76
CA GLN A 230 -2.73 -16.06 -4.94
C GLN A 230 -1.85 -17.02 -5.74
N THR A 231 -1.66 -16.72 -7.03
CA THR A 231 -0.77 -17.51 -7.90
C THR A 231 0.66 -17.00 -7.73
N PRO A 232 1.62 -17.83 -7.27
CA PRO A 232 3.01 -17.42 -7.11
C PRO A 232 3.57 -16.75 -8.38
N PRO A 233 4.17 -15.55 -8.29
CA PRO A 233 4.60 -14.79 -9.47
C PRO A 233 5.53 -15.56 -10.39
N LYS A 234 6.47 -16.32 -9.83
CA LYS A 234 7.41 -17.13 -10.62
C LYS A 234 6.68 -18.22 -11.41
N GLN A 235 5.75 -18.93 -10.76
CA GLN A 235 4.96 -19.98 -11.41
C GLN A 235 4.11 -19.41 -12.55
N PHE A 236 3.47 -18.25 -12.33
CA PHE A 236 2.73 -17.55 -13.38
C PHE A 236 3.61 -17.22 -14.59
N LEU A 237 4.78 -16.63 -14.33
CA LEU A 237 5.73 -16.24 -15.37
C LEU A 237 6.25 -17.43 -16.17
N GLU A 238 6.52 -18.56 -15.53
CA GLU A 238 6.95 -19.80 -16.18
C GLU A 238 5.83 -20.39 -17.06
N LYS A 239 4.61 -20.51 -16.51
CA LYS A 239 3.44 -21.05 -17.23
C LYS A 239 3.10 -20.24 -18.47
N GLN A 240 3.22 -18.91 -18.38
CA GLN A 240 2.96 -17.99 -19.49
C GLN A 240 4.19 -17.76 -20.38
N ASN A 241 5.32 -18.43 -20.09
CA ASN A 241 6.57 -18.31 -20.85
C ASN A 241 7.04 -16.85 -20.98
N LEU A 242 6.91 -16.08 -19.89
CA LEU A 242 7.19 -14.64 -19.81
C LEU A 242 8.56 -14.30 -19.22
N LEU A 243 9.35 -15.32 -18.85
CA LEU A 243 10.72 -15.17 -18.40
C LEU A 243 11.68 -14.86 -19.56
N LEU A 244 12.61 -13.96 -19.29
CA LEU A 244 13.70 -13.56 -20.18
C LEU A 244 14.96 -14.35 -19.82
N ASP A 245 14.92 -15.66 -20.08
CA ASP A 245 15.87 -16.66 -19.58
C ASP A 245 16.86 -17.17 -20.64
N LEU A 246 16.90 -16.56 -21.83
CA LEU A 246 17.87 -16.94 -22.86
C LEU A 246 19.31 -16.74 -22.39
N LYS A 247 20.16 -17.73 -22.66
CA LYS A 247 21.59 -17.64 -22.41
C LYS A 247 22.20 -16.53 -23.25
N GLU A 248 23.18 -15.82 -22.69
CA GLU A 248 23.95 -14.79 -23.38
C GLU A 248 24.49 -15.28 -24.73
N SER A 249 24.96 -16.53 -24.80
CA SER A 249 25.48 -17.16 -26.02
C SER A 249 24.44 -17.28 -27.13
N ASP A 250 23.19 -17.55 -26.77
CA ASP A 250 22.10 -17.71 -27.74
C ASP A 250 21.66 -16.35 -28.28
N ILE A 251 21.70 -15.31 -27.43
CA ILE A 251 21.49 -13.92 -27.85
C ILE A 251 22.60 -13.50 -28.82
N ASP A 252 23.86 -13.81 -28.53
CA ASP A 252 24.98 -13.44 -29.40
C ASP A 252 24.91 -14.14 -30.76
N ARG A 253 24.53 -15.43 -30.79
CA ARG A 253 24.26 -16.17 -32.03
C ARG A 253 23.13 -15.53 -32.83
N ALA A 254 22.01 -15.20 -32.17
CA ALA A 254 20.88 -14.55 -32.83
C ALA A 254 21.27 -13.20 -33.45
N ILE A 255 22.07 -12.39 -32.74
CA ILE A 255 22.60 -11.12 -33.26
C ILE A 255 23.47 -11.35 -34.50
N GLU A 256 24.37 -12.34 -34.48
CA GLU A 256 25.23 -12.65 -35.62
C GLU A 256 24.45 -13.12 -36.84
N THR A 257 23.42 -13.94 -36.64
CA THR A 257 22.52 -14.34 -37.73
C THR A 257 21.79 -13.13 -38.31
N VAL A 258 21.23 -12.25 -37.47
CA VAL A 258 20.54 -11.03 -37.93
C VAL A 258 21.49 -10.11 -38.70
N PHE A 259 22.74 -9.97 -38.25
CA PHE A 259 23.75 -9.15 -38.95
C PHE A 259 24.09 -9.70 -40.33
N LYS A 260 24.16 -11.03 -40.49
CA LYS A 260 24.38 -11.67 -41.79
C LYS A 260 23.19 -11.51 -42.73
N GLU A 261 21.98 -11.65 -42.20
CA GLU A 261 20.73 -11.53 -42.99
C GLU A 261 20.42 -10.07 -43.37
N ASN A 262 20.93 -9.08 -42.64
CA ASN A 262 20.57 -7.67 -42.80
C ASN A 262 21.81 -6.76 -42.91
N PRO A 263 22.67 -6.91 -43.94
CA PRO A 263 23.92 -6.16 -44.05
C PRO A 263 23.72 -4.65 -44.21
N LYS A 264 22.67 -4.22 -44.92
CA LYS A 264 22.36 -2.80 -45.16
C LYS A 264 22.01 -2.04 -43.86
N PRO A 265 21.06 -2.51 -43.03
CA PRO A 265 20.82 -1.91 -41.71
C PRO A 265 22.05 -1.86 -40.79
N VAL A 266 22.95 -2.84 -40.86
CA VAL A 266 24.20 -2.85 -40.08
C VAL A 266 25.15 -1.74 -40.56
N ALA A 267 25.30 -1.56 -41.87
CA ALA A 267 26.10 -0.49 -42.45
C ALA A 267 25.52 0.90 -42.13
N ASP A 268 24.19 1.06 -42.22
CA ASP A 268 23.50 2.30 -41.84
C ASP A 268 23.70 2.64 -40.36
N LEU A 269 23.68 1.64 -39.47
CA LEU A 269 23.95 1.83 -38.05
C LEU A 269 25.41 2.24 -37.79
N LYS A 270 26.38 1.68 -38.53
CA LYS A 270 27.79 2.12 -38.51
C LYS A 270 27.93 3.57 -38.98
N GLY A 271 27.16 3.98 -39.98
CA GLY A 271 27.09 5.35 -40.47
C GLY A 271 26.35 6.34 -39.56
N GLY A 272 25.94 5.92 -38.35
CA GLY A 272 25.33 6.79 -37.35
C GLY A 272 23.80 6.89 -37.40
N LYS A 273 23.12 6.16 -38.30
CA LYS A 273 21.65 6.16 -38.36
C LYS A 273 21.05 5.33 -37.22
N LYS A 274 20.70 6.00 -36.12
CA LYS A 274 20.10 5.37 -34.93
C LYS A 274 18.80 4.60 -35.20
N GLN A 275 18.04 4.92 -36.26
CA GLN A 275 16.81 4.21 -36.62
C GLN A 275 17.06 2.73 -36.95
N SER A 276 18.22 2.41 -37.54
CA SER A 276 18.60 1.04 -37.88
C SER A 276 18.82 0.15 -36.65
N LEU A 277 19.12 0.75 -35.48
CA LEU A 277 19.25 0.03 -34.23
C LEU A 277 17.92 -0.61 -33.81
N ASN A 278 16.83 0.17 -33.82
CA ASN A 278 15.52 -0.32 -33.42
C ASN A 278 15.03 -1.45 -34.34
N PHE A 279 15.31 -1.35 -35.64
CA PHE A 279 15.02 -2.42 -36.60
C PHE A 279 15.79 -3.70 -36.26
N LEU A 280 17.11 -3.60 -36.04
CA LEU A 280 17.95 -4.76 -35.71
C LEU A 280 17.53 -5.39 -34.37
N VAL A 281 17.21 -4.58 -33.35
CA VAL A 281 16.67 -5.05 -32.07
C VAL A 281 15.36 -5.84 -32.31
N GLY A 282 14.45 -5.32 -33.13
CA GLY A 282 13.19 -6.00 -33.47
C GLY A 282 13.41 -7.35 -34.15
N MET A 283 14.37 -7.43 -35.08
CA MET A 283 14.72 -8.68 -35.76
C MET A 283 15.32 -9.72 -34.81
N VAL A 284 16.20 -9.29 -33.90
CA VAL A 284 16.76 -10.18 -32.87
C VAL A 284 15.65 -10.66 -31.94
N MET A 285 14.78 -9.75 -31.48
CA MET A 285 13.61 -10.08 -30.65
C MET A 285 12.71 -11.14 -31.29
N LYS A 286 12.49 -11.05 -32.61
CA LYS A 286 11.72 -12.04 -33.37
C LYS A 286 12.41 -13.41 -33.39
N LYS A 287 13.74 -13.46 -33.62
CA LYS A 287 14.50 -14.71 -33.56
C LYS A 287 14.56 -15.32 -32.15
N THR A 288 14.62 -14.48 -31.12
CA THR A 288 14.62 -14.93 -29.71
C THR A 288 13.21 -15.19 -29.16
N LYS A 289 12.16 -15.12 -29.98
CA LYS A 289 10.74 -15.29 -29.58
C LYS A 289 10.36 -14.41 -28.37
N GLY A 290 10.93 -13.22 -28.26
CA GLY A 290 10.68 -12.32 -27.14
C GLY A 290 11.32 -12.69 -25.79
N LYS A 291 12.12 -13.77 -25.71
CA LYS A 291 12.76 -14.25 -24.46
C LYS A 291 14.06 -13.53 -24.09
N ALA A 292 14.44 -12.49 -24.82
CA ALA A 292 15.66 -11.74 -24.56
C ALA A 292 15.30 -10.31 -24.17
N ASN A 293 16.10 -9.74 -23.25
CA ASN A 293 15.87 -8.39 -22.78
C ASN A 293 16.22 -7.36 -23.89
N PRO A 294 15.28 -6.51 -24.34
CA PRO A 294 15.53 -5.55 -25.44
C PRO A 294 16.68 -4.59 -25.16
N ARG A 295 16.82 -4.12 -23.91
CA ARG A 295 17.93 -3.21 -23.51
C ARG A 295 19.28 -3.95 -23.56
N SER A 296 19.31 -5.23 -23.21
CA SER A 296 20.51 -6.06 -23.33
C SER A 296 20.91 -6.27 -24.80
N ILE A 297 19.94 -6.61 -25.66
CA ILE A 297 20.16 -6.74 -27.11
C ILE A 297 20.71 -5.43 -27.70
N GLN A 298 20.09 -4.30 -27.38
CA GLN A 298 20.51 -2.98 -27.86
C GLN A 298 21.98 -2.70 -27.50
N LYS A 299 22.35 -2.89 -26.22
CA LYS A 299 23.73 -2.70 -25.76
C LYS A 299 24.71 -3.64 -26.46
N LYS A 300 24.34 -4.91 -26.66
CA LYS A 300 25.18 -5.91 -27.37
C LYS A 300 25.38 -5.54 -28.84
N ILE A 301 24.33 -5.11 -29.54
CA ILE A 301 24.41 -4.64 -30.93
C ILE A 301 25.35 -3.44 -31.02
N GLU A 302 25.14 -2.40 -30.21
CA GLU A 302 25.99 -1.20 -30.20
C GLU A 302 27.47 -1.55 -29.91
N LYS A 303 27.73 -2.45 -28.97
CA LYS A 303 29.09 -2.92 -28.64
C LYS A 303 29.74 -3.68 -29.79
N LYS A 304 29.01 -4.57 -30.47
CA LYS A 304 29.52 -5.33 -31.63
C LYS A 304 29.76 -4.44 -32.84
N VAL A 305 28.96 -3.38 -33.02
CA VAL A 305 29.13 -2.42 -34.11
C VAL A 305 30.31 -1.47 -33.87
N LYS A 306 30.59 -1.06 -32.63
CA LYS A 306 31.78 -0.24 -32.31
C LYS A 306 33.12 -0.99 -32.39
N ARG A 307 33.10 -2.32 -32.21
CA ARG A 307 34.30 -3.18 -32.26
C ARG A 307 34.70 -3.63 -33.68
N LYS A 308 33.89 -3.32 -34.70
CA LYS A 308 34.08 -3.73 -36.09
C LYS A 308 34.05 -2.53 -37.00
#